data_AF-A0A840UG81-F1
#
_entry.id   AF-A0A840UG81-F1
#
_cell.length_a   1.000
_cell.length_b   1.000
_cell.length_c   1.000
_cell.angle_alpha   90.00
_cell.angle_beta   90.00
_cell.angle_gamma   90.00
#
_symmetry.space_group_name_H-M   'P 1'
#
loop_
_entity.id
_entity.type
_entity.pdbx_description
1 polymer ?
#
loop_
_entity_poly.entity_id
_entity_poly.type
_entity_poly.pdbx_seq_one_letter_code
_entity_poly.pdbx_strand_id
1 'polypeptide(L)'
;MMAFAGVNLGKFRILAKAGFCFGVGAKGKLTLEVDADLIWEFAQWVAYQLKNINYERLDFIDDEAFETLSTIVSLALESGEELKEYMLETTRQVANYAQNTWEQLESGIEAADRRARLAERIDTNPDLLKYTSPDTKGQLIHQLIQANAADIVDPRGQEWDPRDSSFWKAGILTARKKAIIQIFTWVQSQAEFDNIMQRVIPTIGGPIISSEEGKRRVQAFLDIGEVDWPIVSFFYTDFDGNLQRFYEHLRPMASKGTPIVRNDMTDYLAQDDTAPSFDRPCFNETQCRVG
;
A
#
# COMPACT_ATOMS: atom_id res chain seq x y z
N MET A 1 -6.11 25.36 15.74
CA MET A 1 -6.17 24.56 16.99
C MET A 1 -5.72 23.15 16.64
N MET A 2 -4.45 22.85 16.93
CA MET A 2 -3.78 21.59 16.60
C MET A 2 -4.51 20.42 17.28
N ALA A 3 -4.96 19.49 16.46
CA ALA A 3 -5.38 18.17 16.88
C ALA A 3 -4.18 17.27 16.68
N PHE A 4 -3.54 16.81 17.74
CA PHE A 4 -2.51 15.79 17.61
C PHE A 4 -3.21 14.46 17.29
N ALA A 5 -2.93 13.90 16.13
CA ALA A 5 -3.23 12.53 15.80
C ALA A 5 -1.94 11.87 15.28
N GLY A 6 -1.69 10.64 15.69
CA GLY A 6 -0.38 9.98 15.57
C GLY A 6 -0.02 9.20 16.83
N VAL A 7 1.22 8.74 16.96
CA VAL A 7 1.62 7.97 18.15
C VAL A 7 1.95 8.90 19.33
N ASN A 8 1.47 8.56 20.52
CA ASN A 8 1.81 9.22 21.78
C ASN A 8 1.92 8.17 22.89
N LEU A 9 3.11 8.03 23.49
CA LEU A 9 3.39 7.07 24.56
C LEU A 9 3.00 5.62 24.19
N GLY A 10 3.30 5.21 22.95
CA GLY A 10 3.00 3.86 22.45
C GLY A 10 1.53 3.59 22.14
N LYS A 11 0.68 4.62 22.12
CA LYS A 11 -0.72 4.54 21.67
C LYS A 11 -0.94 5.35 20.41
N PHE A 12 -1.76 4.84 19.50
CA PHE A 12 -2.13 5.57 18.30
C PHE A 12 -3.38 6.41 18.57
N ARG A 13 -3.28 7.73 18.45
CA ARG A 13 -4.38 8.67 18.71
C ARG A 13 -4.98 9.18 17.41
N ILE A 14 -6.30 9.17 17.32
CA ILE A 14 -7.04 9.72 16.17
C ILE A 14 -8.02 10.76 16.68
N LEU A 15 -8.18 11.84 15.92
CA LEU A 15 -9.16 12.86 16.22
C LEU A 15 -10.32 12.80 15.23
N ALA A 16 -11.41 12.16 15.62
CA ALA A 16 -12.62 12.06 14.81
C ALA A 16 -13.56 13.26 15.05
N LYS A 17 -14.29 13.69 14.03
CA LYS A 17 -15.40 14.64 14.21
C LYS A 17 -16.55 13.94 14.93
N ALA A 18 -17.10 14.54 15.99
CA ALA A 18 -18.18 13.91 16.78
C ALA A 18 -19.42 13.55 15.93
N GLY A 19 -19.70 14.33 14.89
CA GLY A 19 -20.78 14.05 13.93
C GLY A 19 -20.58 12.77 13.12
N PHE A 20 -19.34 12.29 12.97
CA PHE A 20 -19.04 11.01 12.32
C PHE A 20 -19.40 9.84 13.24
N CYS A 21 -19.04 9.91 14.52
CA CYS A 21 -19.29 8.83 15.48
C CYS A 21 -20.74 8.77 15.96
N PHE A 22 -21.42 9.92 16.08
CA PHE A 22 -22.75 10.03 16.71
C PHE A 22 -23.85 10.59 15.79
N GLY A 23 -23.55 10.78 14.51
CA GLY A 23 -24.53 11.22 13.51
C GLY A 23 -24.75 12.73 13.43
N VAL A 24 -25.61 13.09 12.47
CA VAL A 24 -25.91 14.49 12.09
C VAL A 24 -26.51 15.23 13.28
N GLY A 25 -25.76 16.19 13.83
CA GLY A 25 -26.18 17.02 14.97
C GLY A 25 -25.17 17.04 16.12
N ALA A 26 -24.31 16.02 16.24
CA ALA A 26 -23.20 16.04 17.17
C ALA A 26 -22.11 17.01 16.67
N LYS A 27 -21.81 18.02 17.47
CA LYS A 27 -20.72 18.99 17.23
C LYS A 27 -19.56 18.67 18.16
N GLY A 28 -18.33 18.95 17.71
CA GLY A 28 -17.12 18.74 18.49
C GLY A 28 -16.17 17.73 17.86
N LYS A 29 -15.11 17.41 18.60
CA LYS A 29 -14.06 16.48 18.22
C LYS A 29 -13.96 15.41 19.32
N LEU A 30 -13.80 14.16 18.91
CA LEU A 30 -13.58 13.04 19.80
C LEU A 30 -12.18 12.50 19.55
N THR A 31 -11.41 12.31 20.62
CA THR A 31 -10.10 11.66 20.54
C THR A 31 -10.28 10.18 20.85
N LEU A 32 -9.93 9.33 19.90
CA LEU A 32 -9.86 7.88 20.06
C LEU A 32 -8.40 7.51 20.33
N GLU A 33 -8.18 6.60 21.27
CA GLU A 33 -6.89 5.93 21.44
C GLU A 33 -7.03 4.49 20.99
N VAL A 34 -6.09 4.04 20.16
CA VAL A 34 -5.95 2.66 19.73
C VAL A 34 -4.71 2.10 20.44
N ASP A 35 -4.92 1.05 21.23
CA ASP A 35 -3.84 0.33 21.90
C ASP A 35 -3.02 -0.45 20.88
N ALA A 36 -1.74 -0.72 21.21
CA ALA A 36 -0.80 -1.29 20.25
C ALA A 36 -1.22 -2.68 19.73
N ASP A 37 -1.90 -3.46 20.55
CA ASP A 37 -2.42 -4.77 20.17
C ASP A 37 -3.60 -4.71 19.19
N LEU A 38 -4.20 -3.54 18.98
CA LEU A 38 -5.35 -3.31 18.09
C LEU A 38 -4.99 -2.53 16.82
N ILE A 39 -3.70 -2.23 16.61
CA ILE A 39 -3.26 -1.38 15.50
C ILE A 39 -3.51 -2.03 14.14
N TRP A 40 -3.43 -3.36 14.07
CA TRP A 40 -3.67 -4.10 12.84
C TRP A 40 -5.15 -4.06 12.45
N GLU A 41 -6.05 -4.33 13.40
CA GLU A 41 -7.51 -4.22 13.22
C GLU A 41 -7.89 -2.79 12.81
N PHE A 42 -7.22 -1.79 13.40
CA PHE A 42 -7.40 -0.41 13.01
C PHE A 42 -6.94 -0.14 11.57
N ALA A 43 -5.77 -0.66 11.16
CA ALA A 43 -5.29 -0.55 9.77
C ALA A 43 -6.27 -1.21 8.77
N GLN A 44 -6.81 -2.39 9.12
CA GLN A 44 -7.85 -3.06 8.33
C GLN A 44 -9.10 -2.19 8.19
N TRP A 45 -9.56 -1.60 9.29
CA TRP A 45 -10.70 -0.70 9.27
C TRP A 45 -10.44 0.52 8.38
N VAL A 46 -9.27 1.17 8.49
CA VAL A 46 -8.87 2.30 7.65
C VAL A 46 -8.86 1.91 6.17
N ALA A 47 -8.32 0.73 5.82
CA ALA A 47 -8.32 0.23 4.45
C ALA A 47 -9.75 0.09 3.88
N TYR A 48 -10.70 -0.43 4.66
CA TYR A 48 -12.10 -0.48 4.26
C TYR A 48 -12.73 0.91 4.14
N GLN A 49 -12.42 1.85 5.05
CA GLN A 49 -12.93 3.22 4.94
C GLN A 49 -12.46 3.89 3.66
N LEU A 50 -11.15 3.80 3.35
CA LEU A 50 -10.57 4.30 2.10
C LEU A 50 -11.28 3.71 0.89
N LYS A 51 -11.39 2.37 0.81
CA LYS A 51 -12.09 1.69 -0.29
C LYS A 51 -13.52 2.22 -0.48
N ASN A 52 -14.28 2.35 0.62
CA ASN A 52 -15.68 2.78 0.57
C ASN A 52 -15.86 4.23 0.10
N ILE A 53 -14.85 5.08 0.25
CA ILE A 53 -14.84 6.45 -0.27
C ILE A 53 -13.99 6.60 -1.53
N ASN A 54 -13.72 5.49 -2.23
CA ASN A 54 -12.91 5.47 -3.45
C ASN A 54 -11.52 6.09 -3.28
N TYR A 55 -10.90 5.81 -2.13
CA TYR A 55 -9.55 6.27 -1.76
C TYR A 55 -9.39 7.79 -1.72
N GLU A 56 -10.49 8.52 -1.56
CA GLU A 56 -10.45 9.93 -1.19
C GLU A 56 -9.89 10.13 0.24
N ARG A 57 -9.64 11.39 0.60
CA ARG A 57 -9.11 11.74 1.92
C ARG A 57 -10.12 11.43 3.03
N LEU A 58 -9.67 10.75 4.08
CA LEU A 58 -10.45 10.57 5.31
C LEU A 58 -10.40 11.84 6.16
N ASP A 59 -11.34 12.76 5.96
CA ASP A 59 -11.46 14.05 6.67
C ASP A 59 -11.48 14.01 8.21
N PHE A 60 -11.63 12.82 8.79
CA PHE A 60 -11.66 12.59 10.23
C PHE A 60 -10.37 11.95 10.76
N ILE A 61 -9.38 11.69 9.91
CA ILE A 61 -8.02 11.29 10.32
C ILE A 61 -7.10 12.44 9.88
N ASP A 62 -6.23 12.90 10.79
CA ASP A 62 -5.23 13.90 10.43
C ASP A 62 -4.20 13.32 9.46
N ASP A 63 -3.67 14.15 8.56
CA ASP A 63 -2.72 13.69 7.53
C ASP A 63 -1.46 13.10 8.18
N GLU A 64 -0.96 13.72 9.25
CA GLU A 64 0.21 13.23 9.99
C GLU A 64 -0.07 11.85 10.61
N ALA A 65 -1.28 11.63 11.13
CA ALA A 65 -1.68 10.35 11.69
C ALA A 65 -1.79 9.28 10.61
N PHE A 66 -2.46 9.60 9.51
CA PHE A 66 -2.64 8.67 8.39
C PHE A 66 -1.30 8.24 7.79
N GLU A 67 -0.39 9.18 7.62
CA GLU A 67 0.97 8.94 7.15
C GLU A 67 1.77 8.08 8.14
N THR A 68 1.65 8.37 9.44
CA THR A 68 2.28 7.57 10.50
C THR A 68 1.80 6.13 10.47
N LEU A 69 0.49 5.89 10.36
CA LEU A 69 -0.08 4.55 10.27
C LEU A 69 0.47 3.82 9.03
N SER A 70 0.47 4.50 7.89
CA SER A 70 0.95 3.92 6.63
C SER A 70 2.44 3.56 6.71
N THR A 71 3.24 4.39 7.39
CA THR A 71 4.67 4.17 7.62
C THR A 71 4.93 3.01 8.57
N ILE A 72 4.16 2.90 9.67
CA ILE A 72 4.21 1.74 10.59
C ILE A 72 3.95 0.44 9.84
N VAL A 73 2.91 0.42 9.00
CA VAL A 73 2.56 -0.76 8.21
C VAL A 73 3.68 -1.08 7.21
N SER A 74 4.23 -0.09 6.51
CA SER A 74 5.36 -0.28 5.59
C SER A 74 6.59 -0.87 6.27
N LEU A 75 6.98 -0.32 7.44
CA LEU A 75 8.11 -0.83 8.21
C LEU A 75 7.91 -2.27 8.65
N ALA A 76 6.72 -2.60 9.16
CA ALA A 76 6.38 -3.97 9.58
C ALA A 76 6.43 -4.96 8.41
N LEU A 77 5.95 -4.56 7.23
CA LEU A 77 6.04 -5.39 6.02
C LEU A 77 7.48 -5.55 5.53
N GLU A 78 8.27 -4.48 5.59
CA GLU A 78 9.68 -4.48 5.18
C GLU A 78 10.54 -5.36 6.09
N SER A 79 10.33 -5.28 7.41
CA SER A 79 11.11 -6.01 8.42
C SER A 79 10.57 -7.42 8.70
N GLY A 80 9.28 -7.65 8.46
CA GLY A 80 8.51 -8.83 8.86
C GLY A 80 8.24 -8.93 10.35
N GLU A 81 8.37 -7.84 11.08
CA GLU A 81 8.04 -7.75 12.51
C GLU A 81 6.57 -7.31 12.70
N GLU A 82 6.09 -7.38 13.94
CA GLU A 82 4.74 -6.94 14.29
C GLU A 82 4.62 -5.40 14.24
N LEU A 83 3.45 -4.89 13.83
CA LEU A 83 3.21 -3.44 13.71
C LEU A 83 3.50 -2.68 15.02
N LYS A 84 3.22 -3.31 16.16
CA LYS A 84 3.40 -2.71 17.49
C LYS A 84 4.86 -2.33 17.79
N GLU A 85 5.83 -3.03 17.18
CA GLU A 85 7.26 -2.72 17.35
C GLU A 85 7.62 -1.34 16.76
N TYR A 86 6.81 -0.85 15.82
CA TYR A 86 6.97 0.46 15.19
C TYR A 86 6.04 1.53 15.77
N MET A 87 5.25 1.20 16.81
CA MET A 87 4.48 2.18 17.58
C MET A 87 5.36 2.89 18.61
N LEU A 88 6.34 3.63 18.10
CA LEU A 88 7.30 4.41 18.89
C LEU A 88 6.60 5.52 19.69
N GLU A 89 7.32 6.23 20.56
CA GLU A 89 6.67 7.16 21.51
C GLU A 89 5.96 8.33 20.82
N THR A 90 6.44 8.74 19.63
CA THR A 90 5.93 9.89 18.88
C THR A 90 5.94 9.65 17.38
N THR A 91 5.03 10.31 16.64
CA THR A 91 5.06 10.35 15.17
C THR A 91 6.43 10.69 14.61
N ARG A 92 7.11 11.71 15.17
CA ARG A 92 8.45 12.12 14.73
C ARG A 92 9.49 11.01 14.89
N GLN A 93 9.39 10.19 15.94
CA GLN A 93 10.28 9.05 16.10
C GLN A 93 10.02 7.99 15.02
N VAL A 94 8.76 7.72 14.68
CA VAL A 94 8.40 6.80 13.58
C VAL A 94 8.96 7.31 12.25
N ALA A 95 8.73 8.58 11.92
CA ALA A 95 9.22 9.19 10.69
C ALA A 95 10.76 9.16 10.62
N ASN A 96 11.46 9.51 11.70
CA ASN A 96 12.92 9.46 11.76
C ASN A 96 13.46 8.04 11.63
N TYR A 97 12.83 7.07 12.30
CA TYR A 97 13.23 5.66 12.21
C TYR A 97 13.10 5.19 10.76
N ALA A 98 11.96 5.44 10.13
CA ALA A 98 11.72 5.02 8.77
C ALA A 98 12.63 5.72 7.75
N GLN A 99 12.86 7.03 7.90
CA GLN A 99 13.81 7.78 7.07
C GLN A 99 15.22 7.18 7.17
N ASN A 100 15.70 6.88 8.38
CA ASN A 100 17.00 6.24 8.59
C ASN A 100 17.06 4.84 7.96
N THR A 101 15.99 4.06 8.08
CA THR A 101 15.90 2.72 7.49
C THR A 101 15.95 2.79 5.96
N TRP A 102 15.29 3.76 5.35
CA TRP A 102 15.22 3.87 3.88
C TRP A 102 16.45 4.52 3.26
N GLU A 103 17.12 5.45 3.95
CA GLU A 103 18.44 5.93 3.53
C GLU A 103 19.46 4.79 3.45
N GLN A 104 19.37 3.82 4.37
CA GLN A 104 20.20 2.61 4.31
C GLN A 104 19.83 1.69 3.12
N LEU A 105 18.71 1.91 2.43
CA LEU A 105 18.37 1.20 1.20
C LEU A 105 18.99 1.84 -0.04
N GLU A 106 19.70 2.97 0.03
CA GLU A 106 20.16 3.63 -1.21
C GLU A 106 21.32 2.89 -1.89
N SER A 107 22.30 2.36 -1.14
CA SER A 107 23.49 1.77 -1.76
C SER A 107 24.15 0.64 -0.97
N GLY A 108 24.81 -0.27 -1.69
CA GLY A 108 25.56 -1.38 -1.13
C GLY A 108 24.83 -2.72 -1.12
N ILE A 109 25.51 -3.74 -0.61
CA ILE A 109 25.04 -5.14 -0.60
C ILE A 109 23.88 -5.32 0.38
N GLU A 110 23.94 -4.68 1.56
CA GLU A 110 22.87 -4.76 2.56
C GLU A 110 21.56 -4.14 2.06
N ALA A 111 21.65 -3.08 1.27
CA ALA A 111 20.50 -2.46 0.61
C ALA A 111 19.84 -3.42 -0.39
N ALA A 112 20.63 -4.09 -1.24
CA ALA A 112 20.15 -5.08 -2.19
C ALA A 112 19.50 -6.28 -1.47
N ASP A 113 20.12 -6.73 -0.38
CA ASP A 113 19.64 -7.80 0.48
C ASP A 113 18.30 -7.48 1.16
N ARG A 114 18.13 -6.26 1.68
CA ARG A 114 16.85 -5.80 2.24
C ARG A 114 15.74 -5.77 1.19
N ARG A 115 16.01 -5.24 -0.01
CA ARG A 115 15.04 -5.25 -1.14
C ARG A 115 14.67 -6.65 -1.59
N ALA A 116 15.65 -7.56 -1.67
CA ALA A 116 15.41 -8.95 -2.03
C ALA A 116 14.49 -9.63 -1.02
N ARG A 117 14.73 -9.43 0.29
CA ARG A 117 13.83 -9.94 1.35
C ARG A 117 12.44 -9.35 1.30
N LEU A 118 12.30 -8.06 1.02
CA LEU A 118 10.99 -7.44 0.85
C LEU A 118 10.23 -8.08 -0.31
N ALA A 119 10.88 -8.25 -1.46
CA ALA A 119 10.28 -8.92 -2.62
C ALA A 119 9.87 -10.36 -2.29
N GLU A 120 10.77 -11.15 -1.68
CA GLU A 120 10.50 -12.52 -1.26
C GLU A 120 9.28 -12.62 -0.33
N ARG A 121 9.15 -11.71 0.65
CA ARG A 121 8.00 -11.67 1.56
C ARG A 121 6.69 -11.41 0.82
N ILE A 122 6.67 -10.40 -0.06
CA ILE A 122 5.48 -10.08 -0.86
C ILE A 122 5.12 -11.26 -1.76
N ASP A 123 6.10 -11.88 -2.40
CA ASP A 123 5.88 -12.99 -3.33
C ASP A 123 5.41 -14.26 -2.63
N THR A 124 5.89 -14.52 -1.41
CA THR A 124 5.51 -15.69 -0.60
C THR A 124 4.14 -15.51 0.04
N ASN A 125 3.79 -14.29 0.46
CA ASN A 125 2.52 -14.00 1.12
C ASN A 125 1.91 -12.68 0.63
N PRO A 126 1.34 -12.65 -0.58
CA PRO A 126 0.76 -11.42 -1.14
C PRO A 126 -0.44 -10.91 -0.32
N ASP A 127 -1.10 -11.76 0.47
CA ASP A 127 -2.24 -11.36 1.32
C ASP A 127 -1.87 -10.30 2.37
N LEU A 128 -0.57 -10.13 2.68
CA LEU A 128 -0.05 -9.03 3.50
C LEU A 128 -0.44 -7.65 2.95
N LEU A 129 -0.65 -7.54 1.64
CA LEU A 129 -0.97 -6.29 0.95
C LEU A 129 -2.47 -5.95 0.98
N LYS A 130 -3.33 -6.90 1.37
CA LYS A 130 -4.79 -6.80 1.30
C LYS A 130 -5.35 -5.56 1.99
N TYR A 131 -4.79 -5.19 3.13
CA TYR A 131 -5.29 -4.11 3.97
C TYR A 131 -4.33 -2.91 4.04
N THR A 132 -3.53 -2.72 3.00
CA THR A 132 -2.56 -1.61 2.91
C THR A 132 -3.16 -0.39 2.23
N SER A 133 -2.80 0.80 2.72
CA SER A 133 -3.20 2.08 2.14
C SER A 133 -2.44 2.37 0.83
N PRO A 134 -2.91 3.33 0.00
CA PRO A 134 -2.15 3.80 -1.16
C PRO A 134 -0.73 4.27 -0.78
N ASP A 135 -0.59 4.95 0.36
CA ASP A 135 0.68 5.43 0.89
C ASP A 135 1.64 4.27 1.17
N THR A 136 1.18 3.24 1.89
CA THR A 136 1.99 2.04 2.15
C THR A 136 2.42 1.38 0.85
N LYS A 137 1.50 1.14 -0.09
CA LYS A 137 1.83 0.54 -1.39
C LYS A 137 2.84 1.40 -2.18
N GLY A 138 2.67 2.72 -2.20
CA GLY A 138 3.60 3.65 -2.86
C GLY A 138 5.01 3.62 -2.25
N GLN A 139 5.10 3.55 -0.93
CA GLN A 139 6.37 3.40 -0.21
C GLN A 139 7.05 2.06 -0.53
N LEU A 140 6.31 0.94 -0.49
CA LEU A 140 6.84 -0.37 -0.85
C LEU A 140 7.33 -0.41 -2.31
N ILE A 141 6.56 0.14 -3.24
CA ILE A 141 6.98 0.26 -4.65
C ILE A 141 8.24 1.10 -4.75
N HIS A 142 8.30 2.25 -4.07
CA HIS A 142 9.48 3.12 -4.09
C HIS A 142 10.74 2.37 -3.66
N GLN A 143 10.66 1.55 -2.62
CA GLN A 143 11.78 0.72 -2.16
C GLN A 143 12.17 -0.35 -3.19
N LEU A 144 11.19 -1.03 -3.79
CA LEU A 144 11.42 -2.10 -4.78
C LEU A 144 12.09 -1.58 -6.06
N ILE A 145 11.76 -0.36 -6.50
CA ILE A 145 12.31 0.24 -7.72
C ILE A 145 13.71 0.82 -7.56
N GLN A 146 14.23 0.95 -6.33
CA GLN A 146 15.61 1.39 -6.13
C GLN A 146 16.58 0.35 -6.69
N ALA A 147 17.46 0.73 -7.60
CA ALA A 147 18.42 -0.19 -8.21
C ALA A 147 19.83 0.39 -8.20
N ASN A 148 20.78 -0.43 -7.75
CA ASN A 148 22.21 -0.15 -7.84
C ASN A 148 22.95 -1.37 -8.45
N ALA A 149 24.26 -1.24 -8.67
CA ALA A 149 25.05 -2.29 -9.30
C ALA A 149 25.06 -3.62 -8.51
N ALA A 150 24.94 -3.57 -7.18
CA ALA A 150 24.88 -4.77 -6.34
C ALA A 150 23.59 -5.57 -6.56
N ASP A 151 22.48 -4.91 -6.90
CA ASP A 151 21.23 -5.60 -7.18
C ASP A 151 21.27 -6.43 -8.48
N ILE A 152 21.99 -5.96 -9.49
CA ILE A 152 22.05 -6.65 -10.80
C ILE A 152 22.77 -8.00 -10.66
N VAL A 153 23.77 -8.05 -9.78
CA VAL A 153 24.60 -9.23 -9.53
C VAL A 153 24.10 -10.10 -8.37
N ASP A 154 23.05 -9.68 -7.65
CA ASP A 154 22.47 -10.48 -6.56
C ASP A 154 21.68 -11.66 -7.16
N PRO A 155 22.15 -12.91 -6.97
CA PRO A 155 21.50 -14.08 -7.55
C PRO A 155 20.11 -14.35 -6.95
N ARG A 156 19.79 -13.82 -5.77
CA ARG A 156 18.48 -14.02 -5.12
C ARG A 156 17.37 -13.23 -5.81
N GLY A 157 17.71 -12.17 -6.56
CA GLY A 157 16.76 -11.40 -7.34
C GLY A 157 16.43 -11.99 -8.71
N GLN A 158 17.06 -13.12 -9.08
CA GLN A 158 16.93 -13.76 -10.39
C GLN A 158 16.12 -15.06 -10.27
N GLU A 159 14.80 -14.92 -10.15
CA GLU A 159 13.87 -16.04 -10.28
C GLU A 159 13.60 -16.29 -11.76
N TRP A 160 14.24 -17.29 -12.34
CA TRP A 160 13.88 -17.83 -13.66
C TRP A 160 13.16 -19.17 -13.47
N ASP A 161 11.89 -19.24 -13.85
CA ASP A 161 11.15 -20.50 -13.94
C ASP A 161 10.58 -20.64 -15.36
N PRO A 162 11.06 -21.64 -16.14
CA PRO A 162 10.69 -21.83 -17.54
C PRO A 162 9.24 -22.25 -17.79
N ARG A 163 8.46 -22.53 -16.73
CA ARG A 163 7.07 -23.01 -16.82
C ARG A 163 6.02 -21.90 -16.70
N ASP A 164 6.44 -20.67 -16.49
CA ASP A 164 5.54 -19.54 -16.25
C ASP A 164 5.71 -18.51 -17.37
N SER A 165 4.61 -18.23 -18.06
CA SER A 165 4.55 -17.34 -19.22
C SER A 165 4.27 -15.88 -18.84
N SER A 166 4.40 -15.50 -17.57
CA SER A 166 4.09 -14.16 -17.12
C SER A 166 5.09 -13.11 -17.63
N PHE A 167 4.55 -11.95 -18.00
CA PHE A 167 5.26 -10.84 -18.63
C PHE A 167 6.42 -10.30 -17.74
N TRP A 168 6.30 -10.36 -16.41
CA TRP A 168 7.32 -9.88 -15.48
C TRP A 168 8.62 -10.71 -15.38
N LYS A 169 8.72 -11.87 -16.07
CA LYS A 169 9.87 -12.80 -16.00
C LYS A 169 11.05 -12.48 -16.90
N ALA A 170 10.90 -11.53 -17.84
CA ALA A 170 12.01 -11.17 -18.70
C ALA A 170 13.05 -10.30 -17.98
N GLY A 171 14.32 -10.68 -18.13
CA GLY A 171 15.47 -9.86 -17.77
C GLY A 171 15.99 -10.09 -16.34
N ILE A 172 16.53 -9.03 -15.75
CA ILE A 172 17.12 -9.04 -14.41
C ILE A 172 16.10 -8.53 -13.38
N LEU A 173 16.36 -8.79 -12.09
CA LEU A 173 15.55 -8.27 -10.97
C LEU A 173 14.10 -8.80 -10.95
N THR A 174 13.87 -10.02 -11.46
CA THR A 174 12.55 -10.60 -11.70
C THR A 174 11.72 -10.74 -10.43
N ALA A 175 12.31 -11.09 -9.28
CA ALA A 175 11.60 -11.15 -7.99
C ALA A 175 11.00 -9.79 -7.61
N ARG A 176 11.72 -8.70 -7.87
CA ARG A 176 11.23 -7.34 -7.54
C ARG A 176 10.13 -6.90 -8.49
N LYS A 177 10.26 -7.22 -9.78
CA LYS A 177 9.20 -6.98 -10.77
C LYS A 177 7.93 -7.76 -10.38
N LYS A 178 8.06 -9.04 -10.01
CA LYS A 178 6.98 -9.88 -9.51
C LYS A 178 6.31 -9.27 -8.28
N ALA A 179 7.07 -8.84 -7.28
CA ALA A 179 6.53 -8.19 -6.09
C ALA A 179 5.74 -6.92 -6.42
N ILE A 180 6.21 -6.08 -7.36
CA ILE A 180 5.45 -4.92 -7.86
C ILE A 180 4.13 -5.37 -8.50
N ILE A 181 4.14 -6.42 -9.31
CA ILE A 181 2.91 -6.98 -9.90
C ILE A 181 1.97 -7.52 -8.80
N GLN A 182 2.48 -8.17 -7.76
CA GLN A 182 1.66 -8.62 -6.63
C GLN A 182 1.01 -7.43 -5.91
N ILE A 183 1.71 -6.31 -5.72
CA ILE A 183 1.12 -5.05 -5.22
C ILE A 183 -0.02 -4.60 -6.12
N PHE A 184 0.18 -4.63 -7.44
CA PHE A 184 -0.87 -4.28 -8.40
C PHE A 184 -2.09 -5.19 -8.34
N THR A 185 -1.94 -6.48 -8.04
CA THR A 185 -3.10 -7.38 -7.90
C THR A 185 -4.05 -7.00 -6.76
N TRP A 186 -3.61 -6.19 -5.79
CA TRP A 186 -4.45 -5.72 -4.68
C TRP A 186 -5.08 -4.35 -4.90
N VAL A 187 -4.84 -3.70 -6.04
CA VAL A 187 -5.43 -2.42 -6.38
C VAL A 187 -6.91 -2.60 -6.72
N GLN A 188 -7.78 -1.82 -6.09
CA GLN A 188 -9.22 -1.95 -6.16
C GLN A 188 -9.86 -1.01 -7.18
N SER A 189 -9.18 0.07 -7.59
CA SER A 189 -9.71 1.05 -8.55
C SER A 189 -8.62 1.89 -9.22
N GLN A 190 -8.97 2.58 -10.31
CA GLN A 190 -8.12 3.58 -10.96
C GLN A 190 -7.72 4.72 -10.00
N ALA A 191 -8.66 5.17 -9.14
CA ALA A 191 -8.37 6.19 -8.13
C ALA A 191 -7.31 5.74 -7.12
N GLU A 192 -7.38 4.49 -6.66
CA GLU A 192 -6.34 3.92 -5.81
C GLU A 192 -4.99 3.87 -6.53
N PHE A 193 -4.99 3.39 -7.79
CA PHE A 193 -3.77 3.31 -8.59
C PHE A 193 -3.09 4.67 -8.72
N ASP A 194 -3.84 5.71 -9.06
CA ASP A 194 -3.29 7.05 -9.20
C ASP A 194 -2.73 7.56 -7.86
N ASN A 195 -3.43 7.33 -6.75
CA ASN A 195 -2.94 7.71 -5.43
C ASN A 195 -1.65 6.95 -5.07
N ILE A 196 -1.55 5.66 -5.39
CA ILE A 196 -0.31 4.88 -5.18
C ILE A 196 0.84 5.52 -5.97
N MET A 197 0.63 5.84 -7.25
CA MET A 197 1.66 6.42 -8.12
C MET A 197 2.15 7.77 -7.60
N GLN A 198 1.24 8.61 -7.09
CA GLN A 198 1.59 9.88 -6.46
C GLN A 198 2.47 9.73 -5.19
N ARG A 199 2.49 8.53 -4.59
CA ARG A 199 3.24 8.19 -3.37
C ARG A 199 4.51 7.38 -3.63
N VAL A 200 4.91 7.18 -4.89
CA VAL A 200 6.21 6.58 -5.25
C VAL A 200 7.33 7.62 -5.09
N ILE A 201 7.58 8.03 -3.84
CA ILE A 201 8.49 9.11 -3.46
C ILE A 201 9.57 8.65 -2.47
N PRO A 202 10.78 9.25 -2.48
CA PRO A 202 11.90 8.85 -1.64
C PRO A 202 11.83 9.33 -0.18
N THR A 203 10.93 10.26 0.12
CA THR A 203 10.89 10.92 1.42
C THR A 203 9.52 10.75 2.04
N ILE A 204 9.50 10.30 3.29
CA ILE A 204 8.29 10.22 4.12
C ILE A 204 7.74 11.63 4.31
N GLY A 205 6.45 11.80 4.03
CA GLY A 205 5.80 13.11 4.11
C GLY A 205 6.32 14.11 3.09
N GLY A 206 7.11 13.65 2.11
CA GLY A 206 7.58 14.46 1.00
C GLY A 206 6.43 14.97 0.14
N PRO A 207 6.66 16.00 -0.68
CA PRO A 207 5.65 16.49 -1.59
C PRO A 207 5.20 15.38 -2.54
N ILE A 208 3.89 15.15 -2.60
CA ILE A 208 3.30 14.20 -3.56
C ILE A 208 3.67 14.60 -4.98
N ILE A 209 3.98 13.60 -5.81
CA ILE A 209 4.25 13.78 -7.23
C ILE A 209 2.96 13.60 -8.04
N SER A 210 2.94 13.99 -9.31
CA SER A 210 1.82 13.63 -10.20
C SER A 210 1.78 12.11 -10.43
N SER A 211 0.58 11.56 -10.67
CA SER A 211 0.42 10.13 -11.00
C SER A 211 1.31 9.72 -12.19
N GLU A 212 1.37 10.54 -13.24
CA GLU A 212 2.22 10.28 -14.43
C GLU A 212 3.71 10.18 -14.10
N GLU A 213 4.22 11.08 -13.25
CA GLU A 213 5.60 11.02 -12.77
C GLU A 213 5.87 9.74 -11.97
N GLY A 214 4.90 9.28 -11.16
CA GLY A 214 4.97 8.02 -10.44
C GLY A 214 5.01 6.82 -11.37
N LYS A 215 4.09 6.75 -12.35
CA LYS A 215 4.04 5.71 -13.38
C LYS A 215 5.37 5.61 -14.12
N ARG A 216 5.92 6.75 -14.54
CA ARG A 216 7.21 6.84 -15.23
C ARG A 216 8.36 6.27 -14.40
N ARG A 217 8.38 6.46 -13.08
CA ARG A 217 9.41 5.87 -12.19
C ARG A 217 9.30 4.36 -12.12
N VAL A 218 8.08 3.85 -11.99
CA VAL A 218 7.84 2.41 -11.94
C VAL A 218 8.17 1.76 -13.28
N GLN A 219 7.70 2.35 -14.38
CA GLN A 219 7.99 1.91 -15.73
C GLN A 219 9.49 1.87 -16.00
N ALA A 220 10.23 2.94 -15.68
CA ALA A 220 11.68 2.97 -15.87
C ALA A 220 12.41 1.82 -15.18
N PHE A 221 11.90 1.34 -14.04
CA PHE A 221 12.42 0.15 -13.37
C PHE A 221 11.99 -1.15 -14.04
N LEU A 222 10.72 -1.27 -14.44
CA LEU A 222 10.20 -2.46 -15.11
C LEU A 222 10.90 -2.70 -16.46
N ASP A 223 11.24 -1.63 -17.17
CA ASP A 223 11.95 -1.67 -18.46
C ASP A 223 13.42 -2.11 -18.33
N ILE A 224 13.98 -2.17 -17.11
CA ILE A 224 15.37 -2.59 -16.90
C ILE A 224 15.55 -4.03 -17.40
N GLY A 225 16.45 -4.19 -18.36
CA GLY A 225 16.77 -5.49 -18.96
C GLY A 225 15.81 -5.92 -20.07
N GLU A 226 14.87 -5.08 -20.50
CA GLU A 226 14.17 -5.28 -21.76
C GLU A 226 15.13 -5.08 -22.94
N VAL A 227 15.11 -6.01 -23.89
CA VAL A 227 15.90 -5.93 -25.13
C VAL A 227 14.98 -6.22 -26.30
N ASP A 228 14.52 -5.17 -26.97
CA ASP A 228 13.77 -5.27 -28.22
C ASP A 228 14.75 -5.44 -29.39
N TRP A 229 15.14 -6.70 -29.67
CA TRP A 229 15.97 -7.04 -30.82
C TRP A 229 15.37 -8.24 -31.58
N PRO A 230 15.41 -8.26 -32.93
CA PRO A 230 14.70 -9.25 -33.75
C PRO A 230 15.04 -10.72 -33.49
N ILE A 231 16.16 -10.98 -32.81
CA ILE A 231 16.69 -12.34 -32.56
C ILE A 231 16.45 -12.77 -31.09
N VAL A 232 16.09 -11.83 -30.19
CA VAL A 232 15.95 -12.07 -28.74
C VAL A 232 14.62 -11.54 -28.16
N SER A 233 13.54 -11.53 -28.96
CA SER A 233 12.20 -11.03 -28.55
C SER A 233 11.61 -11.71 -27.30
N PHE A 234 12.21 -12.80 -26.82
CA PHE A 234 11.84 -13.43 -25.53
C PHE A 234 12.11 -12.55 -24.31
N PHE A 235 12.94 -11.50 -24.43
CA PHE A 235 13.21 -10.54 -23.35
C PHE A 235 12.41 -9.24 -23.46
N TYR A 236 11.53 -9.13 -24.45
CA TYR A 236 10.66 -7.97 -24.63
C TYR A 236 9.29 -8.27 -24.04
N THR A 237 8.93 -7.52 -23.00
CA THR A 237 7.71 -7.74 -22.23
C THR A 237 6.60 -6.75 -22.60
N ASP A 238 6.94 -5.56 -23.11
CA ASP A 238 6.03 -4.43 -23.29
C ASP A 238 5.41 -4.01 -21.95
N PHE A 239 6.26 -3.69 -20.96
CA PHE A 239 5.77 -3.24 -19.64
C PHE A 239 4.89 -2.00 -19.73
N ASP A 240 5.18 -1.07 -20.63
CA ASP A 240 4.35 0.11 -20.89
C ASP A 240 2.91 -0.27 -21.27
N GLY A 241 2.76 -1.06 -22.34
CA GLY A 241 1.46 -1.53 -22.80
C GLY A 241 0.76 -2.45 -21.80
N ASN A 242 1.49 -3.25 -21.02
CA ASN A 242 0.91 -4.06 -19.96
C ASN A 242 0.41 -3.21 -18.78
N LEU A 243 1.15 -2.19 -18.37
CA LEU A 243 0.76 -1.29 -17.27
C LEU A 243 -0.46 -0.46 -17.66
N GLN A 244 -0.49 0.03 -18.89
CA GLN A 244 -1.64 0.74 -19.44
C GLN A 244 -2.87 -0.18 -19.50
N ARG A 245 -2.73 -1.39 -20.03
CA ARG A 245 -3.82 -2.39 -20.04
C ARG A 245 -4.29 -2.71 -18.64
N PHE A 246 -3.38 -2.91 -17.69
CA PHE A 246 -3.73 -3.14 -16.29
C PHE A 246 -4.60 -1.99 -15.74
N TYR A 247 -4.18 -0.74 -15.93
CA TYR A 247 -4.94 0.44 -15.49
C TYR A 247 -6.35 0.47 -16.10
N GLU A 248 -6.47 0.19 -17.40
CA GLU A 248 -7.76 0.15 -18.11
C GLU A 248 -8.69 -0.97 -17.63
N HIS A 249 -8.15 -2.08 -17.11
CA HIS A 249 -8.94 -3.17 -16.54
C HIS A 249 -9.42 -2.89 -15.11
N LEU A 250 -8.81 -1.94 -14.40
CA LEU A 250 -9.28 -1.54 -13.09
C LEU A 250 -10.64 -0.85 -13.19
N ARG A 251 -11.49 -1.08 -12.18
CA ARG A 251 -12.74 -0.34 -12.04
C ARG A 251 -12.44 1.16 -11.92
N PRO A 252 -13.25 2.06 -12.53
CA PRO A 252 -13.11 3.49 -12.34
C PRO A 252 -13.24 3.91 -10.86
N MET A 253 -14.12 3.24 -10.12
CA MET A 253 -14.34 3.43 -8.69
C MET A 253 -14.31 2.12 -7.94
N ALA A 254 -13.82 2.14 -6.71
CA ALA A 254 -13.81 0.98 -5.84
C ALA A 254 -15.23 0.65 -5.37
N SER A 255 -15.51 -0.64 -5.25
CA SER A 255 -16.79 -1.17 -4.76
C SER A 255 -17.00 -0.84 -3.28
N LYS A 256 -18.20 -0.40 -2.90
CA LYS A 256 -18.53 0.00 -1.53
C LYS A 256 -19.16 -1.15 -0.75
N GLY A 257 -18.72 -1.37 0.48
CA GLY A 257 -19.29 -2.37 1.39
C GLY A 257 -19.04 -3.83 1.02
N THR A 258 -18.31 -4.09 -0.07
CA THR A 258 -17.89 -5.44 -0.46
C THR A 258 -16.50 -5.78 0.11
N PRO A 259 -16.14 -7.06 0.24
CA PRO A 259 -14.81 -7.47 0.68
C PRO A 259 -13.68 -6.94 -0.22
N ILE A 260 -12.50 -6.71 0.33
CA ILE A 260 -11.29 -6.50 -0.48
C ILE A 260 -10.85 -7.86 -1.03
N VAL A 261 -10.70 -7.95 -2.34
CA VAL A 261 -10.25 -9.16 -3.06
C VAL A 261 -9.27 -8.75 -4.16
N ARG A 262 -8.43 -9.67 -4.61
CA ARG A 262 -7.48 -9.37 -5.69
C ARG A 262 -8.21 -9.10 -7.00
N ASN A 263 -7.71 -8.15 -7.79
CA ASN A 263 -8.32 -7.71 -9.04
C ASN A 263 -8.15 -8.69 -10.21
N ASP A 264 -7.32 -9.70 -10.06
CA ASP A 264 -7.14 -10.80 -11.01
C ASP A 264 -8.07 -12.00 -10.72
N MET A 265 -8.91 -11.91 -9.68
CA MET A 265 -9.89 -12.93 -9.33
C MET A 265 -11.26 -12.60 -9.92
N THR A 266 -12.02 -13.64 -10.26
CA THR A 266 -13.41 -13.51 -10.74
C THR A 266 -14.31 -12.76 -9.76
N ASP A 267 -14.05 -12.92 -8.46
CA ASP A 267 -14.81 -12.28 -7.40
C ASP A 267 -14.72 -10.76 -7.49
N TYR A 268 -13.57 -10.19 -7.88
CA TYR A 268 -13.41 -8.75 -8.08
C TYR A 268 -14.33 -8.23 -9.17
N LEU A 269 -14.41 -8.93 -10.30
CA LEU A 269 -15.25 -8.55 -11.43
C LEU A 269 -16.75 -8.76 -11.13
N ALA A 270 -17.08 -9.70 -10.25
CA ALA A 270 -18.46 -10.01 -9.87
C ALA A 270 -19.05 -9.09 -8.79
N GLN A 271 -18.24 -8.22 -8.15
CA GLN A 271 -18.73 -7.30 -7.12
C GLN A 271 -19.70 -6.25 -7.67
N ASP A 272 -20.78 -6.00 -6.93
CA ASP A 272 -21.60 -4.81 -7.11
C ASP A 272 -20.78 -3.54 -6.82
N ASP A 273 -21.10 -2.45 -7.50
CA ASP A 273 -20.50 -1.14 -7.20
C ASP A 273 -20.79 -0.69 -5.77
N THR A 274 -21.93 -1.10 -5.22
CA THR A 274 -22.30 -0.90 -3.81
C THR A 274 -23.02 -2.14 -3.31
N ALA A 275 -22.50 -2.73 -2.24
CA ALA A 275 -23.10 -3.92 -1.63
C ALA A 275 -24.54 -3.60 -1.17
N PRO A 276 -25.52 -4.51 -1.36
CA PRO A 276 -26.92 -4.29 -1.00
C PRO A 276 -27.17 -3.98 0.49
N SER A 277 -26.21 -4.30 1.37
CA SER A 277 -26.26 -4.03 2.80
C SER A 277 -25.50 -2.78 3.23
N PHE A 278 -24.81 -2.09 2.32
CA PHE A 278 -23.93 -0.97 2.67
C PHE A 278 -24.69 0.21 3.29
N ASP A 279 -25.81 0.61 2.67
CA ASP A 279 -26.65 1.70 3.16
C ASP A 279 -27.67 1.26 4.20
N ARG A 280 -27.68 -0.03 4.58
CA ARG A 280 -28.53 -0.48 5.68
C ARG A 280 -27.92 0.07 6.96
N PRO A 281 -28.67 0.88 7.74
CA PRO A 281 -28.16 1.35 9.02
C PRO A 281 -27.78 0.14 9.86
N CYS A 282 -26.58 0.18 10.44
CA CYS A 282 -26.22 -0.70 11.54
C CYS A 282 -27.13 -0.30 12.72
N PHE A 283 -28.38 -0.75 12.72
CA PHE A 283 -29.17 -0.78 13.95
C PHE A 283 -28.49 -1.80 14.83
N ASN A 284 -27.55 -1.32 15.64
CA ASN A 284 -26.96 -2.10 16.68
C ASN A 284 -28.09 -2.44 17.64
N GLU A 285 -28.69 -3.62 17.51
CA GLU A 285 -29.38 -4.26 18.61
C GLU A 285 -28.34 -4.65 19.68
N THR A 286 -27.64 -3.67 20.24
CA THR A 286 -27.43 -3.70 21.67
C THR A 286 -28.81 -3.54 22.26
N GLN A 287 -29.42 -4.67 22.61
CA GLN A 287 -30.21 -4.85 23.83
C GLN A 287 -30.54 -3.51 24.49
N CYS A 288 -31.61 -2.87 24.01
CA CYS A 288 -32.33 -1.95 24.87
C CYS A 288 -32.71 -2.78 26.08
N ARG A 289 -32.09 -2.46 27.21
CA ARG A 289 -32.36 -3.10 28.49
C ARG A 289 -33.88 -3.16 28.73
N VAL A 290 -34.23 -4.18 29.51
CA VAL A 290 -35.46 -4.40 30.28
C VAL A 290 -36.50 -5.30 29.61
N GLY A 291 -36.56 -6.53 30.14
CA GLY A 291 -37.46 -7.64 29.86
C GLY A 291 -36.91 -8.88 30.54
#